data_AF-A0A031I1M4-F1
#
_entry.id   AF-A0A031I1M4-F1
#
_cell.length_a   1.000
_cell.length_b   1.000
_cell.length_c   1.000
_cell.angle_alpha   90.00
_cell.angle_beta   90.00
_cell.angle_gamma   90.00
#
_symmetry.space_group_name_H-M   'P 1'
#
loop_
_entity.id
_entity.type
_entity.pdbx_description
1 polymer ?
#
loop_
_entity_poly.entity_id
_entity_poly.type
_entity_poly.pdbx_seq_one_letter_code
_entity_poly.pdbx_strand_id
1 'polypeptide(L)'
;MAIVIRGTILLATLLAAQTPPAQPAENQVDAAITAYDKGGYLQATDMLAAAAFDAQGKVRDDLAYQMWEQVSTTVTNELDLATLATAQPHGAGEAGWDAAIGESVGRDAMAEIVRRARATSIVILNEAHSSPRDRAFAWRVAQALRPLGYTVLAAETFSNEPARAGKPTAVAQLARDGFARIGTGFYTRDPVYAAFLRNALAIGYQPAGYEQTSLQRPKGQPSRAAGIAAREQAEADNLAALHRRMPAAKLFVYVGHSHVAEAPLDEGDGKRIEWMAARLKRMTGIDPLTIDQTTLTEESVATRASYEAAAARVQDRDGILFRRDAPLVLGPYAGAVDLQVIHPRRSYRFGRPVWLSDLGGQPLAVPATLLPAAGYRLIQVFAASAPADAVPLDQIVVRAGSPPARLFAPPGPVRFAVQP
;
A
#
# COMPACT_ATOMS: atom_id res chain seq x y z
N MET A 1 -38.59 -6.34 -14.10
CA MET A 1 -38.21 -6.12 -12.69
C MET A 1 -36.74 -5.78 -12.69
N ALA A 2 -36.41 -4.49 -12.58
CA ALA A 2 -35.04 -3.99 -12.73
C ALA A 2 -34.26 -4.27 -11.43
N ILE A 3 -33.25 -5.13 -11.52
CA ILE A 3 -32.33 -5.44 -10.43
C ILE A 3 -31.26 -4.34 -10.43
N VAL A 4 -31.32 -3.48 -9.42
CA VAL A 4 -30.30 -2.47 -9.14
C VAL A 4 -29.14 -3.17 -8.43
N ILE A 5 -28.08 -3.49 -9.17
CA ILE A 5 -26.81 -3.96 -8.59
C ILE A 5 -26.07 -2.73 -8.08
N ARG A 6 -26.13 -2.48 -6.77
CA ARG A 6 -25.20 -1.56 -6.08
C ARG A 6 -23.98 -2.37 -5.64
N GLY A 7 -23.00 -2.51 -6.53
CA GLY A 7 -21.65 -2.86 -6.15
C GLY A 7 -20.94 -1.59 -5.68
N THR A 8 -20.71 -1.47 -4.37
CA THR A 8 -19.94 -0.36 -3.81
C THR A 8 -18.47 -0.64 -4.07
N ILE A 9 -17.97 -0.23 -5.23
CA ILE A 9 -16.54 -0.21 -5.53
C ILE A 9 -15.96 0.93 -4.68
N LEU A 10 -15.34 0.59 -3.54
CA LEU A 10 -14.60 1.54 -2.72
C LEU A 10 -13.25 1.82 -3.41
N LEU A 11 -13.27 2.64 -4.46
CA LEU A 11 -12.05 3.09 -5.14
C LEU A 11 -11.49 4.33 -4.44
N ALA A 12 -10.52 4.08 -3.57
CA ALA A 12 -9.83 5.06 -2.75
C ALA A 12 -8.68 5.73 -3.52
N THR A 13 -8.97 6.69 -4.40
CA THR A 13 -7.98 7.66 -4.88
C THR A 13 -8.30 9.04 -4.31
N LEU A 14 -7.48 9.55 -3.38
CA LEU A 14 -7.56 10.94 -2.93
C LEU A 14 -6.88 11.85 -3.96
N LEU A 15 -7.68 12.44 -4.85
CA LEU A 15 -7.38 13.81 -5.26
C LEU A 15 -8.09 14.73 -4.28
N ALA A 16 -7.33 15.40 -3.42
CA ALA A 16 -7.84 16.51 -2.62
C ALA A 16 -8.25 17.66 -3.57
N ALA A 17 -9.56 17.80 -3.80
CA ALA A 17 -10.17 18.96 -4.42
C ALA A 17 -10.85 19.77 -3.31
N GLN A 18 -10.25 20.89 -2.90
CA GLN A 18 -10.86 21.76 -1.89
C GLN A 18 -12.02 22.57 -2.50
N THR A 19 -13.22 22.38 -1.93
CA THR A 19 -14.40 23.26 -2.01
C THR A 19 -14.71 23.81 -0.60
N PRO A 20 -15.88 24.45 -0.33
CA PRO A 20 -16.07 25.71 0.43
C PRO A 20 -15.89 25.52 1.99
N PRO A 21 -16.19 26.49 2.90
CA PRO A 21 -15.57 26.51 4.23
C PRO A 21 -15.72 25.19 4.99
N ALA A 22 -14.57 24.64 5.42
CA ALA A 22 -14.40 23.27 5.89
C ALA A 22 -15.42 22.87 6.97
N GLN A 23 -16.04 21.71 6.80
CA GLN A 23 -16.87 21.11 7.83
C GLN A 23 -16.00 20.70 9.05
N PRO A 24 -16.56 20.60 10.27
CA PRO A 24 -15.77 20.28 11.47
C PRO A 24 -14.92 19.00 11.37
N ALA A 25 -15.37 17.99 10.61
CA ALA A 25 -14.63 16.74 10.40
C ALA A 25 -13.42 16.89 9.45
N GLU A 26 -13.53 17.72 8.41
CA GLU A 26 -12.42 18.04 7.50
C GLU A 26 -11.26 18.70 8.25
N ASN A 27 -11.58 19.60 9.20
CA ASN A 27 -10.57 20.20 10.09
C ASN A 27 -9.90 19.18 11.03
N GLN A 28 -10.61 18.13 11.46
CA GLN A 28 -10.04 17.07 12.31
C GLN A 28 -9.12 16.15 11.53
N VAL A 29 -9.51 15.77 10.31
CA VAL A 29 -8.68 14.99 9.39
C VAL A 29 -7.40 15.75 9.07
N ASP A 30 -7.50 17.03 8.68
CA ASP A 30 -6.33 17.87 8.38
C ASP A 30 -5.37 18.01 9.57
N ALA A 31 -5.91 18.17 10.78
CA ALA A 31 -5.10 18.23 11.99
C ALA A 31 -4.40 16.88 12.29
N ALA A 32 -5.08 15.76 12.06
CA ALA A 32 -4.50 14.43 12.22
C ALA A 32 -3.41 14.16 11.18
N ILE A 33 -3.64 14.51 9.91
CA ILE A 33 -2.63 14.40 8.86
C ILE A 33 -1.46 15.33 9.12
N THR A 34 -1.69 16.53 9.66
CA THR A 34 -0.61 17.43 10.10
C THR A 34 0.24 16.80 11.22
N ALA A 35 -0.37 16.06 12.14
CA ALA A 35 0.36 15.32 13.17
C ALA A 35 1.17 14.17 12.54
N TYR A 36 0.56 13.41 11.63
CA TYR A 36 1.21 12.33 10.89
C TYR A 36 2.41 12.81 10.06
N ASP A 37 2.27 13.95 9.38
CA ASP A 37 3.32 14.62 8.60
C ASP A 37 4.53 15.05 9.45
N LYS A 38 4.37 15.13 10.78
CA LYS A 38 5.42 15.42 11.76
C LYS A 38 5.92 14.18 12.48
N GLY A 39 5.48 12.99 12.07
CA GLY A 39 5.80 11.71 12.70
C GLY A 39 5.00 11.44 13.99
N GLY A 40 3.92 12.17 14.27
CA GLY A 40 3.00 11.93 15.38
C GLY A 40 1.99 10.83 15.07
N TYR A 41 2.47 9.59 14.92
CA TYR A 41 1.67 8.43 14.50
C TYR A 41 0.50 8.14 15.43
N LEU A 42 0.75 8.00 16.74
CA LEU A 42 -0.31 7.60 17.68
C LEU A 42 -1.39 8.68 17.79
N GLN A 43 -0.95 9.94 17.92
CA GLN A 43 -1.84 11.09 17.93
C GLN A 43 -2.72 11.15 16.67
N ALA A 44 -2.13 10.96 15.48
CA ALA A 44 -2.87 10.96 14.23
C ALA A 44 -3.89 9.81 14.18
N THR A 45 -3.49 8.59 14.55
CA THR A 45 -4.38 7.42 14.60
C THR A 45 -5.57 7.66 15.54
N ASP A 46 -5.33 8.20 16.73
CA ASP A 46 -6.38 8.43 17.72
C ASP A 46 -7.34 9.54 17.29
N MET A 47 -6.82 10.63 16.70
CA MET A 47 -7.65 11.70 16.14
C MET A 47 -8.52 11.20 15.00
N LEU A 48 -7.95 10.39 14.10
CA LEU A 48 -8.70 9.80 12.98
C LEU A 48 -9.75 8.81 13.47
N ALA A 49 -9.43 7.94 14.44
CA ALA A 49 -10.40 7.03 15.04
C ALA A 49 -11.56 7.80 15.70
N ALA A 50 -11.24 8.84 16.47
CA ALA A 50 -12.24 9.68 17.13
C ALA A 50 -13.14 10.43 16.13
N ALA A 51 -12.62 10.77 14.94
CA ALA A 51 -13.37 11.40 13.86
C ALA A 51 -14.22 10.38 13.06
N ALA A 52 -13.66 9.19 12.80
CA ALA A 52 -14.21 8.15 11.93
C ALA A 52 -15.41 7.43 12.53
N PHE A 53 -15.41 7.18 13.85
CA PHE A 53 -16.38 6.30 14.50
C PHE A 53 -17.35 7.04 15.44
N ASP A 54 -18.58 6.53 15.54
CA ASP A 54 -19.51 6.88 16.61
C ASP A 54 -19.27 6.05 17.89
N ALA A 55 -20.09 6.26 18.91
CA ALA A 55 -19.97 5.53 20.19
C ALA A 55 -20.26 4.03 20.08
N GLN A 56 -20.86 3.57 18.98
CA GLN A 56 -21.15 2.17 18.68
C GLN A 56 -20.09 1.54 17.77
N GLY A 57 -19.06 2.30 17.37
CA GLY A 57 -18.02 1.85 16.45
C GLY A 57 -18.46 1.80 14.99
N LYS A 58 -19.59 2.43 14.63
CA LYS A 58 -20.04 2.57 13.24
C LYS A 58 -19.34 3.75 12.58
N VAL A 59 -19.11 3.64 11.27
CA VAL A 59 -18.56 4.76 10.49
C VAL A 59 -19.54 5.92 10.50
N ARG A 60 -19.07 7.09 10.93
CA ARG A 60 -19.81 8.35 10.90
C ARG A 60 -19.24 9.38 9.92
N ASP A 61 -17.97 9.22 9.54
CA ASP A 61 -17.29 10.07 8.56
C ASP A 61 -16.38 9.20 7.67
N ASP A 62 -16.72 9.12 6.39
CA ASP A 62 -16.07 8.22 5.44
C ASP A 62 -14.61 8.63 5.15
N LEU A 63 -14.33 9.94 5.09
CA LEU A 63 -12.97 10.45 4.83
C LEU A 63 -12.05 10.13 6.00
N ALA A 64 -12.50 10.42 7.23
CA ALA A 64 -11.76 10.09 8.43
C ALA A 64 -11.57 8.58 8.59
N TYR A 65 -12.57 7.78 8.27
CA TYR A 65 -12.46 6.32 8.28
C TYR A 65 -11.42 5.80 7.27
N GLN A 66 -11.46 6.29 6.03
CA GLN A 66 -10.49 5.93 5.01
C GLN A 66 -9.06 6.34 5.40
N MET A 67 -8.88 7.50 6.03
CA MET A 67 -7.59 7.93 6.56
C MET A 67 -7.15 7.10 7.76
N TRP A 68 -8.08 6.75 8.65
CA TRP A 68 -7.82 5.89 9.79
C TRP A 68 -7.34 4.50 9.33
N GLU A 69 -7.96 3.90 8.32
CA GLU A 69 -7.53 2.60 7.79
C GLU A 69 -6.06 2.63 7.33
N GLN A 70 -5.64 3.71 6.69
CA GLN A 70 -4.27 3.86 6.19
C GLN A 70 -3.26 4.17 7.30
N VAL A 71 -3.62 5.07 8.23
CA VAL A 71 -2.68 5.56 9.25
C VAL A 71 -2.59 4.59 10.43
N SER A 72 -3.68 3.92 10.80
CA SER A 72 -3.69 2.98 11.94
C SER A 72 -2.75 1.80 11.73
N THR A 73 -2.64 1.28 10.51
CA THR A 73 -1.77 0.13 10.23
C THR A 73 -0.29 0.46 10.28
N THR A 74 0.08 1.73 10.28
CA THR A 74 1.47 2.15 10.57
C THR A 74 1.87 1.83 12.01
N VAL A 75 0.92 1.73 12.94
CA VAL A 75 1.17 1.41 14.36
C VAL A 75 0.69 0.02 14.78
N THR A 76 -0.24 -0.59 14.03
CA THR A 76 -0.78 -1.93 14.30
C THR A 76 -0.34 -3.02 13.32
N ASN A 77 0.25 -2.66 12.18
CA ASN A 77 0.60 -3.49 11.01
C ASN A 77 -0.56 -4.13 10.25
N GLU A 78 -1.71 -4.32 10.89
CA GLU A 78 -2.90 -4.89 10.28
C GLU A 78 -4.14 -4.18 10.81
N LEU A 79 -5.19 -4.10 10.00
CA LEU A 79 -6.51 -3.69 10.46
C LEU A 79 -7.12 -4.76 11.37
N ASP A 80 -7.80 -4.31 12.42
CA ASP A 80 -8.55 -5.19 13.31
C ASP A 80 -9.86 -5.64 12.67
N LEU A 81 -10.00 -6.94 12.41
CA LEU A 81 -11.14 -7.49 11.68
C LEU A 81 -12.47 -7.32 12.42
N ALA A 82 -12.45 -7.27 13.77
CA ALA A 82 -13.65 -7.03 14.58
C ALA A 82 -14.12 -5.57 14.46
N THR A 83 -13.17 -4.63 14.43
CA THR A 83 -13.43 -3.22 14.14
C THR A 83 -14.04 -3.08 12.74
N LEU A 84 -13.46 -3.69 11.70
CA LEU A 84 -14.01 -3.64 10.34
C LEU A 84 -15.44 -4.23 10.25
N ALA A 85 -15.68 -5.35 10.93
CA ALA A 85 -17.00 -5.97 10.99
C ALA A 85 -18.06 -5.10 11.70
N THR A 86 -17.62 -4.27 12.65
CA THR A 86 -18.49 -3.33 13.34
C THR A 86 -18.70 -2.08 12.50
N ALA A 87 -17.64 -1.56 11.87
CA ALA A 87 -17.62 -0.33 11.08
C ALA A 87 -18.60 -0.35 9.91
N GLN A 88 -18.57 -1.41 9.10
CA GLN A 88 -19.38 -1.53 7.89
C GLN A 88 -20.54 -2.54 8.05
N PRO A 89 -21.72 -2.29 7.46
CA PRO A 89 -22.77 -3.30 7.39
C PRO A 89 -22.33 -4.48 6.52
N HIS A 90 -22.85 -5.67 6.82
CA HIS A 90 -22.64 -6.85 5.99
C HIS A 90 -23.19 -6.62 4.58
N GLY A 91 -22.30 -6.50 3.59
CA GLY A 91 -22.65 -6.57 2.18
C GLY A 91 -22.91 -8.00 1.73
N ALA A 92 -23.63 -8.17 0.62
CA ALA A 92 -23.72 -9.47 -0.03
C ALA A 92 -22.33 -9.85 -0.59
N GLY A 93 -21.98 -11.14 -0.50
CA GLY A 93 -20.79 -11.65 -1.18
C GLY A 93 -20.90 -11.53 -2.69
N GLU A 94 -19.77 -11.74 -3.37
CA GLU A 94 -19.69 -11.59 -4.82
C GLU A 94 -20.15 -12.87 -5.53
N ALA A 95 -21.17 -12.72 -6.37
CA ALA A 95 -21.81 -13.85 -7.04
C ALA A 95 -20.81 -14.61 -7.94
N GLY A 96 -20.72 -15.92 -7.75
CA GLY A 96 -19.92 -16.82 -8.59
C GLY A 96 -18.44 -16.90 -8.22
N TRP A 97 -17.93 -16.10 -7.27
CA TRP A 97 -16.53 -16.20 -6.83
C TRP A 97 -16.26 -17.56 -6.19
N ASP A 98 -17.11 -18.01 -5.28
CA ASP A 98 -16.91 -19.27 -4.56
C ASP A 98 -16.87 -20.49 -5.49
N ALA A 99 -17.76 -20.52 -6.49
CA ALA A 99 -17.75 -21.56 -7.51
C ALA A 99 -16.47 -21.51 -8.36
N ALA A 100 -16.04 -20.30 -8.75
CA ALA A 100 -14.84 -20.11 -9.52
C ALA A 100 -13.57 -20.54 -8.78
N ILE A 101 -13.47 -20.18 -7.49
CA ILE A 101 -12.42 -20.63 -6.57
C ILE A 101 -12.52 -22.14 -6.41
N GLY A 102 -13.74 -22.68 -6.26
CA GLY A 102 -14.10 -24.09 -6.23
C GLY A 102 -13.35 -24.95 -7.27
N GLU A 103 -13.33 -24.47 -8.50
CA GLU A 103 -12.75 -25.12 -9.69
C GLU A 103 -11.26 -24.81 -9.93
N SER A 104 -10.64 -24.00 -9.06
CA SER A 104 -9.27 -23.52 -9.24
C SER A 104 -8.22 -24.35 -8.51
N VAL A 105 -6.96 -24.25 -8.94
CA VAL A 105 -5.79 -24.77 -8.22
C VAL A 105 -4.87 -23.61 -7.85
N GLY A 106 -4.30 -23.64 -6.64
CA GLY A 106 -3.29 -22.68 -6.22
C GLY A 106 -1.92 -23.03 -6.76
N ARG A 107 -1.23 -22.06 -7.37
CA ARG A 107 0.18 -22.17 -7.79
C ARG A 107 1.02 -21.14 -7.04
N ASP A 108 2.32 -21.39 -6.94
CA ASP A 108 3.26 -20.48 -6.28
C ASP A 108 3.33 -19.11 -6.97
N ALA A 109 3.03 -18.04 -6.24
CA ALA A 109 2.97 -16.70 -6.82
C ALA A 109 4.35 -16.24 -7.30
N MET A 110 5.40 -16.46 -6.50
CA MET A 110 6.74 -15.96 -6.79
C MET A 110 7.33 -16.65 -8.02
N ALA A 111 7.15 -17.97 -8.13
CA ALA A 111 7.60 -18.72 -9.29
C ALA A 111 6.93 -18.23 -10.59
N GLU A 112 5.62 -17.95 -10.56
CA GLU A 112 4.88 -17.47 -11.72
C GLU A 112 5.25 -16.03 -12.09
N ILE A 113 5.41 -15.14 -11.10
CA ILE A 113 5.88 -13.76 -11.32
C ILE A 113 7.27 -13.77 -11.96
N VAL A 114 8.22 -14.54 -11.42
CA VAL A 114 9.58 -14.66 -11.98
C VAL A 114 9.53 -15.20 -13.42
N ARG A 115 8.67 -16.20 -13.68
CA ARG A 115 8.52 -16.77 -15.03
C ARG A 115 8.04 -15.72 -16.04
N ARG A 116 7.00 -14.96 -15.71
CA ARG A 116 6.43 -13.93 -16.61
C ARG A 116 7.31 -12.69 -16.73
N ALA A 117 7.93 -12.26 -15.64
CA ALA A 117 8.83 -11.10 -15.62
C ALA A 117 10.08 -11.28 -16.50
N ARG A 118 10.43 -12.50 -16.91
CA ARG A 118 11.48 -12.73 -17.91
C ARG A 118 11.11 -12.22 -19.30
N ALA A 119 9.83 -12.17 -19.64
CA ALA A 119 9.33 -11.83 -20.96
C ALA A 119 9.00 -10.33 -21.16
N THR A 120 9.03 -9.53 -20.09
CA THR A 120 8.73 -8.10 -20.13
C THR A 120 9.83 -7.29 -19.44
N SER A 121 9.90 -5.99 -19.71
CA SER A 121 10.77 -5.02 -19.02
C SER A 121 10.04 -4.17 -17.98
N ILE A 122 8.73 -4.32 -17.82
CA ILE A 122 7.93 -3.58 -16.85
C ILE A 122 7.12 -4.57 -16.01
N VAL A 123 7.24 -4.51 -14.69
CA VAL A 123 6.35 -5.20 -13.73
C VAL A 123 5.65 -4.14 -12.92
N ILE A 124 4.34 -4.21 -12.82
CA ILE A 124 3.51 -3.30 -12.03
C ILE A 124 2.79 -4.13 -10.97
N LEU A 125 3.03 -3.81 -9.69
CA LEU A 125 2.38 -4.44 -8.55
C LEU A 125 1.61 -3.38 -7.78
N ASN A 126 0.34 -3.63 -7.49
CA ASN A 126 -0.44 -2.69 -6.67
C ASN A 126 -0.32 -2.96 -5.16
N GLU A 127 -0.88 -2.06 -4.36
CA GLU A 127 -1.11 -2.21 -2.93
C GLU A 127 -2.44 -1.61 -2.51
N ALA A 128 -2.99 -2.12 -1.43
CA ALA A 128 -3.96 -1.40 -0.62
C ALA A 128 -3.17 -0.52 0.34
N HIS A 129 -3.46 0.78 0.38
CA HIS A 129 -2.71 1.70 1.24
C HIS A 129 -2.85 1.41 2.74
N SER A 130 -3.88 0.64 3.11
CA SER A 130 -4.14 0.10 4.45
C SER A 130 -3.38 -1.19 4.76
N SER A 131 -2.72 -1.84 3.81
CA SER A 131 -2.08 -3.15 3.98
C SER A 131 -0.54 -3.06 3.95
N PRO A 132 0.12 -2.93 5.12
CA PRO A 132 1.57 -3.10 5.23
C PRO A 132 2.07 -4.47 4.74
N ARG A 133 1.22 -5.50 4.73
CA ARG A 133 1.55 -6.82 4.19
C ARG A 133 1.91 -6.77 2.70
N ASP A 134 1.19 -5.97 1.92
CA ASP A 134 1.40 -5.81 0.48
C ASP A 134 2.82 -5.29 0.17
N ARG A 135 3.34 -4.44 1.07
CA ARG A 135 4.69 -3.86 1.01
C ARG A 135 5.77 -4.87 1.36
N ALA A 136 5.50 -5.77 2.30
CA ALA A 136 6.39 -6.90 2.58
C ALA A 136 6.45 -7.88 1.40
N PHE A 137 5.32 -8.12 0.73
CA PHE A 137 5.30 -8.90 -0.51
C PHE A 137 6.03 -8.18 -1.66
N ALA A 138 5.86 -6.86 -1.80
CA ALA A 138 6.58 -6.05 -2.78
C ALA A 138 8.10 -6.14 -2.60
N TRP A 139 8.59 -6.20 -1.35
CA TRP A 139 10.00 -6.47 -1.07
C TRP A 139 10.44 -7.83 -1.61
N ARG A 140 9.68 -8.90 -1.38
CA ARG A 140 10.00 -10.24 -1.91
C ARG A 140 9.99 -10.27 -3.44
N VAL A 141 9.04 -9.57 -4.06
CA VAL A 141 9.00 -9.39 -5.52
C VAL A 141 10.24 -8.66 -6.01
N ALA A 142 10.63 -7.53 -5.40
CA ALA A 142 11.85 -6.81 -5.75
C ALA A 142 13.10 -7.71 -5.64
N GLN A 143 13.20 -8.50 -4.57
CA GLN A 143 14.29 -9.47 -4.39
C GLN A 143 14.37 -10.48 -5.54
N ALA A 144 13.22 -11.01 -5.97
CA ALA A 144 13.14 -12.00 -7.05
C ALA A 144 13.33 -11.41 -8.45
N LEU A 145 12.94 -10.15 -8.65
CA LEU A 145 13.12 -9.42 -9.91
C LEU A 145 14.57 -8.96 -10.11
N ARG A 146 15.31 -8.65 -9.02
CA ARG A 146 16.68 -8.11 -9.11
C ARG A 146 17.62 -8.97 -9.97
N PRO A 147 17.71 -10.31 -9.82
CA PRO A 147 18.52 -11.17 -10.69
C PRO A 147 18.07 -11.22 -12.15
N LEU A 148 16.84 -10.80 -12.47
CA LEU A 148 16.30 -10.75 -13.82
C LEU A 148 16.61 -9.43 -14.55
N GLY A 149 17.42 -8.56 -13.95
CA GLY A 149 17.84 -7.28 -14.54
C GLY A 149 16.94 -6.09 -14.19
N TYR A 150 15.95 -6.26 -13.31
CA TYR A 150 15.21 -5.12 -12.75
C TYR A 150 16.14 -4.29 -11.87
N THR A 151 16.22 -3.00 -12.19
CA THR A 151 17.22 -2.09 -11.61
C THR A 151 16.59 -0.79 -11.13
N VAL A 152 15.38 -0.47 -11.57
CA VAL A 152 14.68 0.76 -11.20
C VAL A 152 13.42 0.40 -10.42
N LEU A 153 13.26 1.01 -9.25
CA LEU A 153 12.04 0.96 -8.45
C LEU A 153 11.34 2.30 -8.59
N ALA A 154 10.25 2.32 -9.33
CA ALA A 154 9.38 3.47 -9.45
C ALA A 154 8.17 3.28 -8.51
N ALA A 155 7.85 4.27 -7.68
CA ALA A 155 6.80 4.10 -6.68
C ALA A 155 5.94 5.36 -6.53
N GLU A 156 4.61 5.18 -6.42
CA GLU A 156 3.62 6.27 -6.35
C GLU A 156 3.95 7.29 -5.27
N THR A 157 4.44 6.82 -4.13
CA THR A 157 4.75 7.67 -2.99
C THR A 157 5.83 8.71 -3.25
N PHE A 158 6.67 8.53 -4.27
CA PHE A 158 7.81 9.39 -4.51
C PHE A 158 7.39 10.69 -5.18
N SER A 159 7.64 11.80 -4.49
CA SER A 159 7.50 13.11 -5.10
C SER A 159 8.36 13.20 -6.37
N ASN A 160 7.72 13.61 -7.46
CA ASN A 160 8.35 13.84 -8.75
C ASN A 160 8.61 15.33 -9.02
N GLU A 161 8.49 16.19 -8.01
CA GLU A 161 8.76 17.62 -8.16
C GLU A 161 10.24 17.85 -8.51
N PRO A 162 10.54 18.84 -9.39
CA PRO A 162 11.91 19.18 -9.71
C PRO A 162 12.65 19.70 -8.48
N ALA A 163 13.98 19.64 -8.53
CA ALA A 163 14.83 20.18 -7.48
C ALA A 163 14.54 21.68 -7.29
N ARG A 164 14.43 22.12 -6.04
CA ARG A 164 14.37 23.54 -5.68
C ARG A 164 15.80 24.06 -5.49
N ALA A 165 16.05 25.34 -5.74
CA ALA A 165 17.39 25.93 -5.65
C ALA A 165 18.09 25.55 -4.33
N GLY A 166 19.23 24.86 -4.44
CA GLY A 166 20.04 24.41 -3.31
C GLY A 166 19.54 23.16 -2.56
N LYS A 167 18.45 22.51 -2.99
CA LYS A 167 17.92 21.28 -2.36
C LYS A 167 17.78 20.15 -3.38
N PRO A 168 18.22 18.92 -3.04
CA PRO A 168 17.99 17.74 -3.87
C PRO A 168 16.49 17.42 -3.98
N THR A 169 16.10 16.67 -5.02
CA THR A 169 14.76 16.04 -5.03
C THR A 169 14.64 15.01 -3.91
N ALA A 170 13.41 14.70 -3.49
CA ALA A 170 13.15 13.67 -2.48
C ALA A 170 13.75 12.32 -2.88
N VAL A 171 13.63 11.95 -4.16
CA VAL A 171 14.20 10.70 -4.73
C VAL A 171 15.73 10.72 -4.71
N ALA A 172 16.36 11.85 -5.06
CA ALA A 172 17.82 11.98 -5.01
C ALA A 172 18.33 11.93 -3.56
N GLN A 173 17.57 12.47 -2.60
CA GLN A 173 17.87 12.34 -1.18
C GLN A 173 17.74 10.90 -0.70
N LEU A 174 16.64 10.22 -1.04
CA LEU A 174 16.43 8.81 -0.74
C LEU A 174 17.56 7.94 -1.27
N ALA A 175 17.97 8.13 -2.53
CA ALA A 175 19.06 7.38 -3.15
C ALA A 175 20.41 7.60 -2.44
N ARG A 176 20.68 8.81 -1.95
CA ARG A 176 21.92 9.11 -1.22
C ARG A 176 21.91 8.59 0.21
N ASP A 177 20.78 8.71 0.89
CA ASP A 177 20.65 8.33 2.30
C ASP A 177 20.53 6.80 2.46
N GLY A 178 19.91 6.11 1.49
CA GLY A 178 19.62 4.68 1.57
C GLY A 178 18.46 4.33 2.50
N PHE A 179 17.73 5.31 3.02
CA PHE A 179 16.57 5.13 3.88
C PHE A 179 15.54 6.27 3.70
N ALA A 180 14.29 6.00 4.07
CA ALA A 180 13.21 6.98 4.01
C ALA A 180 13.20 7.93 5.23
N ARG A 181 12.90 9.19 4.96
CA ARG A 181 12.63 10.23 5.95
C ARG A 181 11.14 10.55 5.93
N ILE A 182 10.65 11.23 6.98
CA ILE A 182 9.25 11.67 7.07
C ILE A 182 8.84 12.52 5.85
N GLY A 183 9.77 13.25 5.24
CA GLY A 183 9.54 14.05 4.03
C GLY A 183 9.76 13.32 2.70
N THR A 184 10.10 12.03 2.68
CA THR A 184 10.37 11.29 1.44
C THR A 184 9.10 11.11 0.58
N GLY A 185 7.95 10.87 1.23
CA GLY A 185 6.68 10.63 0.56
C GLY A 185 5.58 10.21 1.54
N PHE A 186 4.31 10.35 1.14
CA PHE A 186 3.17 10.11 2.04
C PHE A 186 3.14 8.68 2.59
N TYR A 187 3.25 7.67 1.73
CA TYR A 187 3.21 6.26 2.13
C TYR A 187 4.53 5.78 2.75
N THR A 188 5.66 6.43 2.45
CA THR A 188 6.96 6.09 3.07
C THR A 188 7.03 6.31 4.57
N ARG A 189 6.05 7.01 5.15
CA ARG A 189 5.94 7.19 6.60
C ARG A 189 5.55 5.92 7.33
N ASP A 190 4.97 4.93 6.65
CA ASP A 190 4.86 3.59 7.23
C ASP A 190 6.26 2.96 7.38
N PRO A 191 6.67 2.55 8.58
CA PRO A 191 7.93 1.83 8.81
C PRO A 191 8.12 0.61 7.93
N VAL A 192 7.04 -0.09 7.56
CA VAL A 192 7.09 -1.25 6.66
C VAL A 192 7.41 -0.83 5.23
N TYR A 193 6.82 0.26 4.72
CA TYR A 193 7.21 0.84 3.43
C TYR A 193 8.67 1.29 3.46
N ALA A 194 9.08 1.99 4.51
CA ALA A 194 10.46 2.44 4.67
C ALA A 194 11.46 1.27 4.73
N ALA A 195 11.08 0.15 5.35
CA ALA A 195 11.88 -1.07 5.37
C ALA A 195 11.99 -1.70 3.98
N PHE A 196 10.89 -1.81 3.23
CA PHE A 196 10.91 -2.24 1.83
C PHE A 196 11.89 -1.40 1.00
N LEU A 197 11.80 -0.07 1.07
CA LEU A 197 12.68 0.82 0.32
C LEU A 197 14.14 0.67 0.72
N ARG A 198 14.45 0.70 2.02
CA ARG A 198 15.82 0.51 2.53
C ARG A 198 16.43 -0.78 1.99
N ASN A 199 15.67 -1.88 2.03
CA ASN A 199 16.14 -3.17 1.56
C ASN A 199 16.32 -3.21 0.04
N ALA A 200 15.40 -2.62 -0.73
CA ALA A 200 15.50 -2.52 -2.19
C ALA A 200 16.73 -1.71 -2.62
N LEU A 201 16.96 -0.55 -1.99
CA LEU A 201 18.13 0.29 -2.25
C LEU A 201 19.44 -0.46 -1.89
N ALA A 202 19.45 -1.21 -0.78
CA ALA A 202 20.62 -1.97 -0.36
C ALA A 202 21.03 -3.07 -1.36
N ILE A 203 20.09 -3.63 -2.13
CA ILE A 203 20.37 -4.59 -3.20
C ILE A 203 20.56 -3.93 -4.58
N GLY A 204 20.64 -2.60 -4.62
CA GLY A 204 21.02 -1.82 -5.79
C GLY A 204 19.87 -1.43 -6.72
N TYR A 205 18.63 -1.32 -6.21
CA TYR A 205 17.58 -0.60 -6.93
C TYR A 205 17.85 0.91 -6.94
N GLN A 206 17.64 1.55 -8.08
CA GLN A 206 17.59 3.00 -8.21
C GLN A 206 16.14 3.48 -8.03
N PRO A 207 15.85 4.39 -7.09
CA PRO A 207 14.49 4.91 -6.92
C PRO A 207 14.16 5.93 -8.02
N ALA A 208 12.90 5.96 -8.46
CA ALA A 208 12.42 6.91 -9.47
C ALA A 208 10.99 7.40 -9.15
N GLY A 209 10.81 8.72 -9.06
CA GLY A 209 9.49 9.32 -8.92
C GLY A 209 8.77 9.39 -10.26
N TYR A 210 7.46 9.16 -10.24
CA TYR A 210 6.62 9.29 -11.44
C TYR A 210 5.31 10.03 -11.21
N GLU A 211 4.97 10.36 -9.96
CA GLU A 211 3.77 11.10 -9.60
C GLU A 211 3.58 12.39 -10.43
N GLN A 212 2.33 12.83 -10.58
CA GLN A 212 1.97 14.09 -11.21
C GLN A 212 2.63 15.29 -10.50
N THR A 213 3.40 16.05 -11.26
CA THR A 213 4.01 17.31 -10.78
C THR A 213 2.98 18.43 -10.70
N SER A 214 3.29 19.45 -9.90
CA SER A 214 2.54 20.70 -9.82
C SER A 214 2.28 21.37 -11.16
N LEU A 215 3.19 21.24 -12.12
CA LEU A 215 3.03 21.77 -13.49
C LEU A 215 2.09 20.92 -14.36
N GLN A 216 1.95 19.63 -14.06
CA GLN A 216 1.06 18.71 -14.78
C GLN A 216 -0.37 18.71 -14.22
N ARG A 217 -0.60 19.32 -13.05
CA ARG A 217 -1.92 19.40 -12.43
C ARG A 217 -2.85 20.31 -13.25
N PRO A 218 -4.11 19.91 -13.51
CA PRO A 218 -5.10 20.80 -14.08
C PRO A 218 -5.25 22.06 -13.23
N LYS A 219 -5.38 23.21 -13.89
CA LYS A 219 -5.73 24.47 -13.21
C LYS A 219 -7.22 24.47 -12.84
N GLY A 220 -7.56 25.11 -11.73
CA GLY A 220 -8.94 25.17 -11.23
C GLY A 220 -9.34 23.92 -10.46
N GLN A 221 -10.64 23.66 -10.36
CA GLN A 221 -11.22 22.51 -9.66
C GLN A 221 -11.80 21.54 -10.70
N PRO A 222 -11.00 20.60 -11.24
CA PRO A 222 -11.53 19.61 -12.17
C PRO A 222 -12.56 18.71 -11.47
N SER A 223 -13.47 18.12 -12.25
CA SER A 223 -14.29 17.03 -11.72
C SER A 223 -13.39 15.87 -11.27
N ARG A 224 -13.86 15.03 -10.36
CA ARG A 224 -13.12 13.85 -9.87
C ARG A 224 -12.56 13.00 -11.02
N ALA A 225 -13.42 12.65 -11.98
CA ALA A 225 -13.01 11.85 -13.14
C ALA A 225 -11.96 12.54 -14.02
N ALA A 226 -12.08 13.86 -14.23
CA ALA A 226 -11.08 14.61 -15.00
C ALA A 226 -9.75 14.72 -14.24
N GLY A 227 -9.80 14.86 -12.91
CA GLY A 227 -8.64 14.87 -12.04
C GLY A 227 -7.90 13.53 -12.04
N ILE A 228 -8.63 12.41 -11.90
CA ILE A 228 -8.08 11.05 -12.03
C ILE A 228 -7.43 10.90 -13.40
N ALA A 229 -8.15 11.14 -14.49
CA ALA A 229 -7.61 10.98 -15.84
C ALA A 229 -6.35 11.83 -16.11
N ALA A 230 -6.28 13.05 -15.56
CA ALA A 230 -5.10 13.89 -15.66
C ALA A 230 -3.91 13.36 -14.86
N ARG A 231 -4.14 12.82 -13.66
CA ARG A 231 -3.10 12.16 -12.85
C ARG A 231 -2.59 10.89 -13.52
N GLU A 232 -3.48 9.98 -13.94
CA GLU A 232 -3.12 8.75 -14.65
C GLU A 232 -2.30 9.03 -15.92
N GLN A 233 -2.67 10.08 -16.67
CA GLN A 233 -1.91 10.48 -17.86
C GLN A 233 -0.53 11.03 -17.50
N ALA A 234 -0.43 11.89 -16.49
CA ALA A 234 0.85 12.46 -16.06
C ALA A 234 1.82 11.38 -15.55
N GLU A 235 1.32 10.42 -14.78
CA GLU A 235 2.09 9.28 -14.28
C GLU A 235 2.62 8.40 -15.42
N ALA A 236 1.76 8.09 -16.41
CA ALA A 236 2.16 7.36 -17.60
C ALA A 236 3.17 8.14 -18.46
N ASP A 237 3.01 9.46 -18.61
CA ASP A 237 3.96 10.35 -19.29
C ASP A 237 5.34 10.32 -18.62
N ASN A 238 5.36 10.38 -17.29
CA ASN A 238 6.59 10.37 -16.51
C ASN A 238 7.30 9.01 -16.59
N LEU A 239 6.58 7.90 -16.51
CA LEU A 239 7.14 6.54 -16.67
C LEU A 239 7.61 6.30 -18.11
N ALA A 240 6.86 6.74 -19.12
CA ALA A 240 7.29 6.65 -20.51
C ALA A 240 8.55 7.49 -20.77
N ALA A 241 8.65 8.69 -20.19
CA ALA A 241 9.87 9.52 -20.25
C ALA A 241 11.05 8.84 -19.54
N LEU A 242 10.81 8.21 -18.38
CA LEU A 242 11.81 7.43 -17.66
C LEU A 242 12.34 6.28 -18.52
N HIS A 243 11.46 5.51 -19.13
CA HIS A 243 11.81 4.42 -20.03
C HIS A 243 12.61 4.92 -21.24
N ARG A 244 12.19 6.00 -21.90
CA ARG A 244 12.95 6.61 -23.03
C ARG A 244 14.36 7.03 -22.64
N ARG A 245 14.55 7.55 -21.42
CA ARG A 245 15.87 7.95 -20.90
C ARG A 245 16.74 6.75 -20.52
N MET A 246 16.13 5.61 -20.18
CA MET A 246 16.81 4.39 -19.75
C MET A 246 16.24 3.15 -20.46
N PRO A 247 16.36 3.05 -21.79
CA PRO A 247 15.64 2.05 -22.58
C PRO A 247 16.05 0.61 -22.27
N ALA A 248 17.25 0.40 -21.73
CA ALA A 248 17.74 -0.91 -21.31
C ALA A 248 17.35 -1.29 -19.85
N ALA A 249 16.83 -0.35 -19.06
CA ALA A 249 16.47 -0.62 -17.67
C ALA A 249 15.12 -1.36 -17.60
N LYS A 250 15.05 -2.41 -16.77
CA LYS A 250 13.78 -3.03 -16.41
C LYS A 250 13.22 -2.38 -15.15
N LEU A 251 11.94 -2.00 -15.22
CA LEU A 251 11.24 -1.20 -14.23
C LEU A 251 10.37 -2.10 -13.34
N PHE A 252 10.53 -1.99 -12.04
CA PHE A 252 9.53 -2.43 -11.07
C PHE A 252 8.74 -1.20 -10.62
N VAL A 253 7.45 -1.16 -10.95
CA VAL A 253 6.54 -0.04 -10.66
C VAL A 253 5.59 -0.48 -9.55
N TYR A 254 5.54 0.29 -8.47
CA TYR A 254 4.72 -0.02 -7.30
C TYR A 254 3.68 1.06 -7.07
N VAL A 255 2.41 0.66 -7.06
CA VAL A 255 1.26 1.57 -7.23
C VAL A 255 0.15 1.27 -6.23
N GLY A 256 -0.75 2.22 -6.00
CA GLY A 256 -2.00 2.01 -5.27
C GLY A 256 -3.09 1.45 -6.18
N HIS A 257 -3.81 0.44 -5.69
CA HIS A 257 -5.06 -0.06 -6.26
C HIS A 257 -5.09 -0.13 -7.80
N SER A 258 -5.88 0.74 -8.44
CA SER A 258 -6.29 0.61 -9.85
C SER A 258 -5.28 1.12 -10.87
N HIS A 259 -4.22 1.81 -10.43
CA HIS A 259 -3.13 2.24 -11.33
C HIS A 259 -2.51 1.07 -12.12
N VAL A 260 -2.64 -0.16 -11.59
CA VAL A 260 -2.16 -1.42 -12.21
C VAL A 260 -2.99 -1.89 -13.40
N ALA A 261 -4.20 -1.35 -13.62
CA ALA A 261 -5.12 -1.88 -14.62
C ALA A 261 -4.72 -1.53 -16.06
N GLU A 262 -4.62 -2.56 -16.90
CA GLU A 262 -4.29 -2.47 -18.33
C GLU A 262 -5.49 -2.28 -19.24
N ALA A 263 -6.70 -2.36 -18.69
CA ALA A 263 -7.95 -2.12 -19.38
C ALA A 263 -8.76 -1.04 -18.66
N PRO A 264 -9.61 -0.28 -19.37
CA PRO A 264 -10.47 0.70 -18.72
C PRO A 264 -11.41 0.05 -17.69
N LEU A 265 -11.49 0.61 -16.49
CA LEU A 265 -12.38 0.13 -15.44
C LEU A 265 -13.63 1.00 -15.34
N ASP A 266 -14.75 0.40 -14.92
CA ASP A 266 -15.99 1.13 -14.64
C ASP A 266 -15.86 1.91 -13.32
N GLU A 267 -16.24 3.18 -13.33
CA GLU A 267 -16.15 4.11 -12.18
C GLU A 267 -17.52 4.47 -11.60
N GLY A 268 -18.51 3.62 -11.88
CA GLY A 268 -19.92 3.98 -11.72
C GLY A 268 -20.40 4.84 -12.89
N ASP A 269 -21.69 5.19 -12.88
CA ASP A 269 -22.37 6.08 -13.85
C ASP A 269 -22.24 5.75 -15.37
N GLY A 270 -21.68 4.59 -15.71
CA GLY A 270 -21.48 4.14 -17.08
C GLY A 270 -20.21 4.68 -17.74
N LYS A 271 -19.35 5.39 -17.00
CA LYS A 271 -18.04 5.85 -17.50
C LYS A 271 -16.94 4.85 -17.19
N ARG A 272 -16.02 4.74 -18.16
CA ARG A 272 -14.80 3.94 -18.04
C ARG A 272 -13.57 4.84 -18.01
N ILE A 273 -12.68 4.59 -17.05
CA ILE A 273 -11.41 5.31 -16.91
C ILE A 273 -10.27 4.41 -17.35
N GLU A 274 -9.45 4.91 -18.28
CA GLU A 274 -8.15 4.31 -18.63
C GLU A 274 -7.12 4.70 -17.56
N TRP A 275 -6.58 3.70 -16.86
CA TRP A 275 -5.60 3.83 -15.77
C TRP A 275 -4.16 3.91 -16.26
N MET A 276 -3.23 4.23 -15.35
CA MET A 276 -1.82 4.45 -15.62
C MET A 276 -1.18 3.29 -16.41
N ALA A 277 -1.38 2.03 -16.00
CA ALA A 277 -0.79 0.88 -16.69
C ALA A 277 -1.27 0.73 -18.14
N ALA A 278 -2.58 0.89 -18.40
CA ALA A 278 -3.14 0.88 -19.75
C ALA A 278 -2.53 1.97 -20.64
N ARG A 279 -2.41 3.20 -20.11
CA ARG A 279 -1.78 4.33 -20.80
C ARG A 279 -0.30 4.05 -21.09
N LEU A 280 0.42 3.56 -20.09
CA LEU A 280 1.85 3.26 -20.20
C LEU A 280 2.12 2.19 -21.26
N LYS A 281 1.33 1.11 -21.28
CA LYS A 281 1.38 0.05 -22.30
C LYS A 281 1.21 0.63 -23.70
N ARG A 282 0.16 1.44 -23.91
CA ARG A 282 -0.11 2.10 -25.20
C ARG A 282 1.03 3.03 -25.63
N MET A 283 1.63 3.75 -24.69
CA MET A 283 2.66 4.75 -24.98
C MET A 283 4.05 4.16 -25.22
N THR A 284 4.37 3.04 -24.59
CA THR A 284 5.68 2.39 -24.69
C THR A 284 5.70 1.23 -25.67
N GLY A 285 4.53 0.65 -25.98
CA GLY A 285 4.41 -0.60 -26.73
C GLY A 285 4.87 -1.83 -25.95
N ILE A 286 5.24 -1.67 -24.67
CA ILE A 286 5.63 -2.77 -23.78
C ILE A 286 4.38 -3.30 -23.10
N ASP A 287 4.18 -4.61 -23.19
CA ASP A 287 3.18 -5.34 -22.40
C ASP A 287 3.72 -5.53 -20.98
N PRO A 288 3.25 -4.78 -19.96
CA PRO A 288 3.72 -4.95 -18.60
C PRO A 288 3.23 -6.29 -18.02
N LEU A 289 3.91 -6.79 -16.99
CA LEU A 289 3.31 -7.80 -16.10
C LEU A 289 2.56 -7.06 -15.00
N THR A 290 1.23 -7.19 -14.96
CA THR A 290 0.38 -6.51 -13.97
C THR A 290 -0.16 -7.46 -12.92
N ILE A 291 0.01 -7.09 -11.65
CA ILE A 291 -0.24 -7.97 -10.51
C ILE A 291 -1.11 -7.24 -9.49
N ASP A 292 -2.30 -7.77 -9.28
CA ASP A 292 -3.19 -7.37 -8.19
C ASP A 292 -2.92 -8.19 -6.92
N GLN A 293 -2.87 -7.54 -5.77
CA GLN A 293 -2.88 -8.18 -4.44
C GLN A 293 -3.96 -7.59 -3.51
N THR A 294 -4.87 -6.76 -4.04
CA THR A 294 -5.78 -5.92 -3.24
C THR A 294 -7.24 -6.36 -3.28
N THR A 295 -7.63 -7.21 -4.23
CA THR A 295 -9.05 -7.57 -4.40
C THR A 295 -9.53 -8.59 -3.39
N LEU A 296 -8.79 -9.69 -3.24
CA LEU A 296 -9.23 -10.83 -2.44
C LEU A 296 -8.45 -10.86 -1.13
N THR A 297 -8.93 -10.08 -0.17
CA THR A 297 -8.34 -9.93 1.16
C THR A 297 -9.35 -10.31 2.24
N GLU A 298 -8.85 -10.51 3.46
CA GLU A 298 -9.69 -10.70 4.63
C GLU A 298 -10.27 -9.39 5.19
N GLU A 299 -9.98 -8.23 4.63
CA GLU A 299 -10.40 -6.94 5.21
C GLU A 299 -11.87 -6.64 4.90
N SER A 300 -12.34 -7.02 3.71
CA SER A 300 -13.75 -6.88 3.33
C SER A 300 -14.62 -7.95 3.99
N VAL A 301 -15.61 -7.51 4.77
CA VAL A 301 -16.59 -8.39 5.41
C VAL A 301 -17.40 -9.19 4.38
N ALA A 302 -17.73 -8.56 3.25
CA ALA A 302 -18.56 -9.16 2.21
C ALA A 302 -17.85 -10.31 1.47
N THR A 303 -16.53 -10.19 1.26
CA THR A 303 -15.75 -11.17 0.48
C THR A 303 -14.83 -12.05 1.33
N ARG A 304 -14.84 -11.89 2.66
CA ARG A 304 -13.98 -12.65 3.59
C ARG A 304 -14.10 -14.17 3.42
N ALA A 305 -15.31 -14.69 3.24
CA ALA A 305 -15.52 -16.13 3.04
C ALA A 305 -14.87 -16.63 1.74
N SER A 306 -14.98 -15.86 0.65
CA SER A 306 -14.31 -16.16 -0.62
C SER A 306 -12.79 -16.07 -0.47
N TYR A 307 -12.27 -15.08 0.26
CA TYR A 307 -10.85 -15.01 0.62
C TYR A 307 -10.40 -16.26 1.37
N GLU A 308 -11.13 -16.71 2.39
CA GLU A 308 -10.76 -17.90 3.16
C GLU A 308 -10.73 -19.16 2.28
N ALA A 309 -11.70 -19.31 1.37
CA ALA A 309 -11.74 -20.40 0.41
C ALA A 309 -10.54 -20.36 -0.56
N ALA A 310 -10.14 -19.18 -1.01
CA ALA A 310 -8.98 -18.99 -1.88
C ALA A 310 -7.65 -19.21 -1.14
N ALA A 311 -7.52 -18.68 0.08
CA ALA A 311 -6.35 -18.87 0.93
C ALA A 311 -6.11 -20.37 1.21
N ALA A 312 -7.18 -21.16 1.37
CA ALA A 312 -7.07 -22.61 1.51
C ALA A 312 -6.47 -23.31 0.28
N ARG A 313 -6.58 -22.73 -0.94
CA ARG A 313 -5.97 -23.27 -2.16
C ARG A 313 -4.47 -23.01 -2.26
N VAL A 314 -3.97 -21.97 -1.59
CA VAL A 314 -2.56 -21.56 -1.63
C VAL A 314 -1.78 -21.98 -0.38
N GLN A 315 -2.48 -22.50 0.63
CA GLN A 315 -1.93 -23.05 1.87
C GLN A 315 -1.16 -22.01 2.68
N ASP A 316 0.14 -22.22 2.95
CA ASP A 316 0.99 -21.39 3.81
C ASP A 316 1.91 -20.44 3.03
N ARG A 317 1.69 -20.30 1.72
CA ARG A 317 2.46 -19.41 0.84
C ARG A 317 1.56 -18.48 0.03
N ASP A 318 2.14 -17.40 -0.46
CA ASP A 318 1.49 -16.56 -1.46
C ASP A 318 1.29 -17.35 -2.74
N GLY A 319 0.08 -17.29 -3.30
CA GLY A 319 -0.25 -18.06 -4.48
C GLY A 319 -1.17 -17.34 -5.44
N ILE A 320 -1.30 -17.91 -6.62
CA ILE A 320 -2.18 -17.43 -7.68
C ILE A 320 -3.13 -18.57 -8.01
N LEU A 321 -4.42 -18.26 -8.10
CA LEU A 321 -5.41 -19.25 -8.50
C LEU A 321 -5.38 -19.44 -10.01
N PHE A 322 -5.46 -20.69 -10.45
CA PHE A 322 -5.54 -21.04 -11.87
C PHE A 322 -6.80 -21.87 -12.12
N ARG A 323 -7.55 -21.52 -13.17
CA ARG A 323 -8.55 -22.40 -13.75
C ARG A 323 -7.93 -23.04 -14.99
N ARG A 324 -7.68 -24.35 -14.92
CA ARG A 324 -6.84 -25.06 -15.91
C ARG A 324 -5.45 -24.40 -15.97
N ASP A 325 -5.10 -23.77 -17.09
CA ASP A 325 -3.81 -23.10 -17.31
C ASP A 325 -3.88 -21.57 -17.39
N ALA A 326 -5.07 -20.99 -17.18
CA ALA A 326 -5.24 -19.54 -17.12
C ALA A 326 -5.30 -19.06 -15.66
N PRO A 327 -4.60 -17.96 -15.30
CA PRO A 327 -4.81 -17.28 -14.03
C PRO A 327 -6.29 -16.89 -13.87
N LEU A 328 -6.81 -17.16 -12.68
CA LEU A 328 -8.14 -16.72 -12.27
C LEU A 328 -7.98 -15.36 -11.58
N VAL A 329 -8.51 -14.32 -12.20
CA VAL A 329 -8.60 -12.97 -11.62
C VAL A 329 -10.07 -12.69 -11.33
N LEU A 330 -10.37 -12.34 -10.08
CA LEU A 330 -11.71 -12.01 -9.61
C LEU A 330 -11.88 -10.51 -9.40
N GLY A 331 -13.14 -10.07 -9.30
CA GLY A 331 -13.50 -8.71 -8.94
C GLY A 331 -13.19 -7.64 -10.01
N PRO A 332 -13.01 -6.38 -9.60
CA PRO A 332 -13.01 -5.24 -10.52
C PRO A 332 -11.86 -5.26 -11.53
N TYR A 333 -10.79 -6.01 -11.25
CA TYR A 333 -9.64 -6.13 -12.14
C TYR A 333 -9.68 -7.36 -13.07
N ALA A 334 -10.77 -8.13 -13.07
CA ALA A 334 -10.93 -9.26 -13.98
C ALA A 334 -10.82 -8.82 -15.46
N GLY A 335 -9.83 -9.36 -16.17
CA GLY A 335 -9.54 -8.97 -17.56
C GLY A 335 -8.75 -7.66 -17.70
N ALA A 336 -8.34 -7.04 -16.59
CA ALA A 336 -7.55 -5.82 -16.56
C ALA A 336 -6.15 -6.00 -15.93
N VAL A 337 -5.85 -7.16 -15.35
CA VAL A 337 -4.51 -7.53 -14.85
C VAL A 337 -4.15 -8.97 -15.24
N ASP A 338 -2.87 -9.29 -15.26
CA ASP A 338 -2.38 -10.64 -15.59
C ASP A 338 -2.55 -11.64 -14.46
N LEU A 339 -2.25 -11.21 -13.23
CA LEU A 339 -2.16 -12.07 -12.05
C LEU A 339 -2.90 -11.44 -10.87
N GLN A 340 -3.51 -12.28 -10.04
CA GLN A 340 -4.06 -11.91 -8.75
C GLN A 340 -3.43 -12.79 -7.66
N VAL A 341 -2.73 -12.17 -6.74
CA VAL A 341 -2.04 -12.82 -5.63
C VAL A 341 -3.00 -12.97 -4.46
N ILE A 342 -3.04 -14.18 -3.92
CA ILE A 342 -3.75 -14.53 -2.71
C ILE A 342 -2.70 -14.78 -1.63
N HIS A 343 -2.79 -14.01 -0.56
CA HIS A 343 -1.91 -14.19 0.59
C HIS A 343 -2.49 -15.22 1.58
N PRO A 344 -1.65 -16.04 2.24
CA PRO A 344 -2.11 -17.03 3.21
C PRO A 344 -2.78 -16.36 4.42
N ARG A 345 -3.53 -17.12 5.22
CA ARG A 345 -4.20 -16.59 6.42
C ARG A 345 -3.21 -15.97 7.40
N ARG A 346 -3.65 -14.97 8.18
CA ARG A 346 -2.82 -14.35 9.23
C ARG A 346 -2.28 -15.42 10.17
N SER A 347 -1.00 -15.30 10.48
CA SER A 347 -0.36 -16.04 11.54
C SER A 347 0.61 -15.13 12.25
N TYR A 348 0.87 -15.44 13.53
CA TYR A 348 1.57 -14.54 14.43
C TYR A 348 2.77 -15.23 15.08
N ARG A 349 3.84 -14.46 15.25
CA ARG A 349 5.01 -14.83 16.04
C ARG A 349 5.50 -13.60 16.79
N PHE A 350 5.86 -13.78 18.06
CA PHE A 350 6.26 -12.68 18.95
C PHE A 350 5.20 -11.56 19.08
N GLY A 351 3.91 -11.92 18.99
CA GLY A 351 2.80 -10.97 19.07
C GLY A 351 2.62 -10.07 17.84
N ARG A 352 3.24 -10.43 16.71
CA ARG A 352 3.21 -9.68 15.44
C ARG A 352 2.97 -10.62 14.25
N PRO A 353 2.44 -10.11 13.13
CA PRO A 353 2.28 -10.92 11.93
C PRO A 353 3.60 -11.53 11.43
N VAL A 354 3.59 -12.79 11.00
CA VAL A 354 4.81 -13.49 10.55
C VAL A 354 5.48 -12.85 9.34
N TRP A 355 4.69 -12.24 8.45
CA TRP A 355 5.18 -11.61 7.22
C TRP A 355 6.08 -10.41 7.51
N LEU A 356 6.04 -9.80 8.70
CA LEU A 356 6.97 -8.73 9.08
C LEU A 356 8.42 -9.21 9.08
N SER A 357 8.65 -10.50 9.38
CA SER A 357 10.00 -11.06 9.36
C SER A 357 10.61 -11.16 7.96
N ASP A 358 9.79 -11.09 6.90
CA ASP A 358 10.25 -11.09 5.50
C ASP A 358 11.02 -9.80 5.17
N LEU A 359 10.74 -8.70 5.88
CA LEU A 359 11.48 -7.43 5.77
C LEU A 359 12.86 -7.48 6.44
N GLY A 360 13.20 -8.62 7.06
CA GLY A 360 14.44 -8.82 7.80
C GLY A 360 14.44 -8.15 9.18
N GLY A 361 15.60 -8.25 9.85
CA GLY A 361 15.76 -7.79 11.22
C GLY A 361 15.57 -8.91 12.25
N GLN A 362 16.02 -8.64 13.48
CA GLN A 362 15.94 -9.57 14.59
C GLN A 362 14.88 -9.10 15.60
N PRO A 363 14.19 -10.04 16.26
CA PRO A 363 13.18 -9.70 17.26
C PRO A 363 13.84 -9.02 18.47
N LEU A 364 13.49 -7.76 18.69
CA LEU A 364 13.99 -6.88 19.73
C LEU A 364 12.95 -6.71 20.83
N ALA A 365 13.34 -6.97 22.07
CA ALA A 365 12.48 -6.76 23.23
C ALA A 365 12.32 -5.27 23.54
N VAL A 366 11.12 -4.85 23.95
CA VAL A 366 10.90 -3.51 24.51
C VAL A 366 11.53 -3.45 25.91
N PRO A 367 12.42 -2.48 26.18
CA PRO A 367 12.94 -2.28 27.54
C PRO A 367 11.81 -2.07 28.55
N ALA A 368 11.88 -2.72 29.71
CA ALA A 368 10.82 -2.65 30.73
C ALA A 368 10.54 -1.22 31.21
N THR A 369 11.58 -0.37 31.24
CA THR A 369 11.46 1.06 31.57
C THR A 369 10.61 1.86 30.59
N LEU A 370 10.40 1.33 29.38
CA LEU A 370 9.55 1.90 28.33
C LEU A 370 8.12 1.32 28.32
N LEU A 371 7.73 0.48 29.29
CA LEU A 371 6.34 0.03 29.41
C LEU A 371 5.50 1.03 30.23
N PRO A 372 4.26 1.36 29.79
CA PRO A 372 3.41 2.32 30.50
C PRO A 372 2.84 1.70 31.78
N ALA A 373 2.70 2.52 32.82
CA ALA A 373 2.03 2.12 34.07
C ALA A 373 0.49 2.12 33.94
N ALA A 374 -0.06 2.96 33.05
CA ALA A 374 -1.48 3.04 32.74
C ALA A 374 -1.67 3.39 31.26
N GLY A 375 -2.83 3.05 30.68
CA GLY A 375 -3.15 3.37 29.29
C GLY A 375 -2.29 2.61 28.27
N TYR A 376 -1.96 3.29 27.17
CA TYR A 376 -1.14 2.78 26.09
C TYR A 376 -0.22 3.87 25.55
N ARG A 377 0.84 3.47 24.87
CA ARG A 377 1.77 4.40 24.21
C ARG A 377 2.46 3.72 23.04
N LEU A 378 3.01 4.51 22.11
CA LEU A 378 3.76 3.99 20.98
C LEU A 378 5.25 3.90 21.34
N ILE A 379 5.86 2.75 21.11
CA ILE A 379 7.31 2.55 21.20
C ILE A 379 7.85 2.45 19.79
N GLN A 380 8.82 3.30 19.48
CA GLN A 380 9.50 3.35 18.20
C GLN A 380 10.96 2.94 18.38
N VAL A 381 11.52 2.22 17.40
CA VAL A 381 12.95 1.93 17.35
C VAL A 381 13.57 2.56 16.11
N PHE A 382 14.72 3.21 16.30
CA PHE A 382 15.52 3.84 15.25
C PHE A 382 16.93 3.27 15.28
N ALA A 383 17.65 3.32 14.15
CA ALA A 383 19.11 3.18 14.19
C ALA A 383 19.69 4.27 15.11
N ALA A 384 20.73 3.95 15.88
CA ALA A 384 21.30 4.91 16.83
C ALA A 384 21.77 6.21 16.17
N SER A 385 22.27 6.11 14.93
CA SER A 385 22.71 7.23 14.10
C SER A 385 21.59 7.90 13.28
N ALA A 386 20.35 7.40 13.37
CA ALA A 386 19.25 7.93 12.56
C ALA A 386 18.98 9.41 12.90
N PRO A 387 18.87 10.29 11.88
CA PRO A 387 18.53 11.69 12.08
C PRO A 387 17.12 11.85 12.67
N ALA A 388 16.81 13.06 13.14
CA ALA A 388 15.54 13.35 13.82
C ALA A 388 14.31 13.16 12.92
N ASP A 389 14.47 13.29 11.60
CA ASP A 389 13.41 13.16 10.60
C ASP A 389 13.38 11.78 9.91
N ALA A 390 14.14 10.80 10.41
CA ALA A 390 14.07 9.43 9.92
C ALA A 390 12.70 8.79 10.25
N VAL A 391 12.23 7.91 9.38
CA VAL A 391 11.13 6.98 9.71
C VAL A 391 11.70 5.89 10.64
N PRO A 392 10.99 5.45 11.69
CA PRO A 392 11.50 4.38 12.55
C PRO A 392 11.71 3.07 11.78
N LEU A 393 12.62 2.23 12.28
CA LEU A 393 12.86 0.90 11.74
C LEU A 393 11.64 -0.01 11.95
N ASP A 394 10.98 0.14 13.09
CA ASP A 394 9.72 -0.50 13.47
C ASP A 394 9.08 0.27 14.63
N GLN A 395 7.79 0.06 14.86
CA GLN A 395 7.06 0.63 15.98
C GLN A 395 5.89 -0.25 16.42
N ILE A 396 5.54 -0.19 17.71
CA ILE A 396 4.40 -0.92 18.26
C ILE A 396 3.69 -0.13 19.36
N VAL A 397 2.38 -0.28 19.41
CA VAL A 397 1.59 0.17 20.57
C VAL A 397 1.74 -0.85 21.70
N VAL A 398 2.11 -0.37 22.89
CA VAL A 398 2.16 -1.17 24.13
C VAL A 398 1.08 -0.70 25.09
N ARG A 399 0.48 -1.63 25.84
CA ARG A 399 -0.59 -1.35 26.81
C ARG A 399 -0.15 -1.76 28.21
N ALA A 400 -0.55 -0.98 29.22
CA ALA A 400 -0.28 -1.31 30.60
C ALA A 400 -0.92 -2.66 30.98
N GLY A 401 -0.17 -3.53 31.65
CA GLY A 401 -0.65 -4.85 32.07
C GLY A 401 -0.65 -5.93 30.98
N SER A 402 -0.33 -5.60 29.72
CA SER A 402 -0.23 -6.58 28.63
C SER A 402 1.23 -6.93 28.33
N PRO A 403 1.56 -8.21 28.07
CA PRO A 403 2.88 -8.57 27.53
C PRO A 403 3.13 -7.83 26.21
N PRO A 404 4.24 -7.08 26.07
CA PRO A 404 4.51 -6.36 24.84
C PRO A 404 4.88 -7.34 23.71
N ALA A 405 4.39 -7.06 22.51
CA ALA A 405 4.92 -7.66 21.30
C ALA A 405 6.40 -7.29 21.11
N ARG A 406 7.11 -7.97 20.21
CA ARG A 406 8.49 -7.61 19.86
C ARG A 406 8.54 -6.63 18.71
N LEU A 407 9.55 -5.76 18.75
CA LEU A 407 9.96 -4.92 17.63
C LEU A 407 10.89 -5.73 16.72
N PHE A 408 11.09 -5.27 15.48
CA PHE A 408 12.07 -5.82 14.55
C PHE A 408 13.06 -4.73 14.12
N ALA A 409 14.35 -5.02 14.17
CA ALA A 409 15.38 -4.08 13.71
C ALA A 409 16.54 -4.84 13.05
N PRO A 410 17.17 -4.30 12.00
CA PRO A 410 18.44 -4.81 11.49
C PRO A 410 19.52 -4.86 12.58
N PRO A 411 20.54 -5.71 12.44
CA PRO A 411 21.68 -5.72 13.35
C PRO A 411 22.35 -4.34 13.44
N GLY A 412 22.66 -3.91 14.66
CA GLY A 412 23.35 -2.66 14.90
C GLY A 412 22.85 -1.96 16.17
N PRO A 413 23.54 -0.89 16.60
CA PRO A 413 23.09 -0.07 17.71
C PRO A 413 21.78 0.64 17.36
N VAL A 414 20.83 0.61 18.29
CA VAL A 414 19.51 1.23 18.15
C VAL A 414 19.22 2.19 19.29
N ARG A 415 18.30 3.12 19.06
CA ARG A 415 17.72 3.99 20.09
C ARG A 415 16.20 3.88 20.05
N PHE A 416 15.58 4.01 21.21
CA PHE A 416 14.12 4.00 21.34
C PHE A 416 13.57 5.42 21.47
N ALA A 417 12.34 5.62 21.01
CA ALA A 417 11.54 6.81 21.31
C ALA A 417 10.12 6.37 21.73
N VAL A 418 9.42 7.29 22.39
CA VAL A 418 8.06 7.04 22.89
C VAL A 418 7.16 8.17 22.43
N GLN A 419 5.96 7.84 21.97
CA GLN A 419 4.85 8.80 21.83
C GLN A 419 3.80 8.48 22.89
N PRO A 420 3.46 9.46 23.75
CA PRO A 420 2.58 9.25 24.89
C PRO A 420 1.15 8.90 24.48
#